data_AF-A0A931SWZ2-F1
#
_entry.id   AF-A0A931SWZ2-F1
#
_cell.length_a   1.000
_cell.length_b   1.000
_cell.length_c   1.000
_cell.angle_alpha   90.00
_cell.angle_beta   90.00
_cell.angle_gamma   90.00
#
_symmetry.space_group_name_H-M   'P 1'
#
loop_
_entity.id
_entity.type
_entity.pdbx_description
1 polymer ?
#
loop_
_entity_poly.entity_id
_entity_poly.type
_entity_poly.pdbx_seq_one_letter_code
_entity_poly.pdbx_strand_id
1 'polypeptide(L)' 'MWNVGTVGWGWMLMGWVWMVLFWGAIIWLVVWAIGRLTQGQRPPGAGQTPLDIAKARYARGEITREQYEQLRNDLV' A
#
# COMPACT_ATOMS: atom_id res chain seq x y z
N MET A 1 -41.42 -12.62 36.92
CA MET A 1 -40.04 -13.14 36.97
C MET A 1 -39.29 -12.51 35.81
N TRP A 2 -38.43 -11.54 36.07
CA TRP A 2 -37.72 -10.81 35.01
C TRP A 2 -36.63 -11.71 34.42
N ASN A 3 -36.60 -11.78 33.10
CA ASN A 3 -35.77 -12.68 32.33
C ASN A 3 -34.32 -12.19 32.35
N VAL A 4 -33.58 -12.54 33.40
CA VAL A 4 -32.15 -12.24 33.58
C VAL A 4 -31.25 -13.00 32.60
N GLY A 5 -31.81 -13.89 31.77
CA GLY A 5 -31.05 -14.65 30.77
C GLY A 5 -30.70 -13.85 29.51
N THR A 6 -31.55 -12.91 29.07
CA THR A 6 -31.33 -12.16 27.82
C THR A 6 -30.28 -11.05 27.95
N VAL A 7 -30.18 -10.43 29.13
CA VAL A 7 -29.20 -9.37 29.41
C VAL A 7 -27.75 -9.89 29.39
N GLY A 8 -27.51 -11.12 29.86
CA GLY A 8 -26.18 -11.74 29.85
C GLY A 8 -25.68 -12.08 28.44
N TRP A 9 -26.56 -12.56 27.56
CA TRP A 9 -26.22 -12.86 26.17
C TRP A 9 -25.99 -11.60 25.34
N GLY A 10 -26.79 -10.54 25.55
CA GLY A 10 -26.58 -9.25 24.89
C GLY A 10 -25.26 -8.60 25.29
N TRP A 11 -24.89 -8.68 26.57
CA TRP A 11 -23.61 -8.13 27.06
C TRP A 11 -22.39 -8.91 26.52
N MET A 12 -22.51 -10.22 26.40
CA MET A 12 -21.45 -11.06 25.84
C MET A 12 -21.23 -10.79 24.34
N LEU A 13 -22.31 -10.64 23.55
CA LEU A 13 -22.22 -10.27 22.14
C LEU A 13 -21.64 -8.87 21.95
N MET A 14 -22.04 -7.91 22.78
CA MET A 14 -21.47 -6.55 22.77
C MET A 14 -19.95 -6.59 23.00
N GLY A 15 -19.47 -7.37 23.97
CA GLY A 15 -18.04 -7.54 24.23
C GLY A 15 -17.28 -8.14 23.04
N TRP A 16 -17.84 -9.15 22.38
CA TRP A 16 -17.25 -9.75 21.18
C TRP A 16 -17.17 -8.78 20.00
N VAL A 17 -18.22 -7.98 19.78
CA VAL A 17 -18.22 -6.97 18.72
C VAL A 17 -17.14 -5.93 18.98
N TRP A 18 -17.00 -5.44 20.22
CA TRP A 18 -15.94 -4.51 20.59
C TRP A 18 -14.53 -5.09 20.40
N MET A 19 -14.34 -6.37 20.73
CA MET A 19 -13.07 -7.07 20.51
C MET A 19 -12.71 -7.11 19.01
N VAL A 20 -13.66 -7.50 18.16
CA VAL A 20 -13.45 -7.55 16.69
C VAL A 20 -13.21 -6.16 16.13
N LEU A 21 -13.97 -5.16 16.57
CA LEU A 21 -13.76 -3.77 16.17
C LEU A 21 -12.38 -3.24 16.57
N PHE A 22 -11.92 -3.55 17.79
CA PHE A 22 -10.61 -3.16 18.26
C PHE A 22 -9.49 -3.78 17.41
N TRP A 23 -9.54 -5.09 17.16
CA TRP A 23 -8.57 -5.75 16.29
C TRP A 23 -8.66 -5.27 14.83
N GLY A 24 -9.87 -5.06 14.31
CA GLY A 24 -10.08 -4.51 12.98
C GLY A 24 -9.49 -3.10 12.84
N ALA A 25 -9.67 -2.25 13.85
CA ALA A 25 -9.09 -0.91 13.89
C ALA A 25 -7.56 -0.96 13.94
N ILE A 26 -6.96 -1.88 14.71
CA ILE A 26 -5.51 -2.08 14.73
C ILE A 26 -5.00 -2.50 13.35
N ILE A 27 -5.61 -3.51 12.72
CA ILE A 27 -5.22 -3.98 11.39
C ILE A 27 -5.34 -2.84 10.36
N TRP A 28 -6.46 -2.13 10.38
CA TRP A 28 -6.68 -0.98 9.50
C TRP A 28 -5.61 0.10 9.70
N LEU A 29 -5.27 0.43 10.94
CA LEU A 29 -4.25 1.42 11.27
C LEU A 29 -2.86 0.98 10.80
N VAL A 30 -2.52 -0.31 10.97
CA VAL A 30 -1.26 -0.89 10.46
C VAL A 30 -1.20 -0.82 8.93
N VAL A 31 -2.25 -1.25 8.24
CA VAL A 31 -2.32 -1.20 6.77
C VAL A 31 -2.27 0.24 6.27
N TRP A 32 -2.98 1.17 6.91
CA TRP A 32 -2.95 2.59 6.58
C TRP A 32 -1.57 3.22 6.82
N ALA A 33 -0.91 2.90 7.94
CA ALA A 33 0.42 3.37 8.26
C ALA A 33 1.45 2.85 7.24
N ILE A 34 1.42 1.55 6.93
CA ILE A 34 2.27 0.93 5.91
C ILE A 34 1.98 1.57 4.55
N GLY A 35 0.71 1.77 4.17
CA GLY A 35 0.32 2.43 2.93
C GLY A 35 0.85 3.86 2.80
N ARG A 36 0.88 4.60 3.91
CA ARG A 36 1.43 5.97 3.95
C ARG A 36 2.95 6.00 3.89
N LEU A 37 3.62 5.08 4.60
CA LEU A 37 5.08 4.90 4.55
C LEU A 37 5.55 4.46 3.16
N THR A 38 4.79 3.56 2.53
CA THR A 38 5.04 3.07 1.16
C THR A 38 4.58 4.05 0.07
N GLN A 39 3.71 5.02 0.36
CA GLN A 39 3.46 6.15 -0.55
C GLN A 39 4.64 7.14 -0.59
N GLY A 40 5.36 7.31 0.53
CA GLY A 40 6.63 8.06 0.56
C GLY A 40 7.82 7.26 0.02
N GLN A 41 7.71 5.93 0.03
CA GLN A 41 8.63 4.98 -0.58
C GLN A 41 8.00 4.26 -1.77
N ARG A 42 7.23 4.96 -2.62
CA ARG A 42 7.15 4.49 -4.01
C ARG A 42 8.60 4.47 -4.46
N PRO A 43 9.19 3.31 -4.80
CA PRO A 43 10.45 3.33 -5.49
C PRO A 43 10.24 4.26 -6.68
N PRO A 44 11.15 5.20 -6.96
CA PRO A 44 11.15 5.85 -8.26
C PRO A 44 11.30 4.70 -9.30
N GLY A 45 10.18 4.14 -9.75
CA GLY A 45 10.20 2.77 -10.28
C GLY A 45 8.83 2.10 -10.44
N ALA A 46 7.90 2.24 -9.48
CA ALA A 46 6.64 1.47 -9.51
C ALA A 46 5.65 1.90 -10.63
N GLY A 47 6.00 2.93 -11.40
CA GLY A 47 5.36 3.30 -12.67
C GLY A 47 6.35 3.86 -13.68
N GLN A 48 7.65 3.70 -13.44
CA GLN A 48 8.66 4.11 -14.41
C GLN A 48 8.80 2.96 -15.38
N THR A 49 8.22 3.17 -16.56
CA THR A 49 8.54 2.33 -17.71
C THR A 49 10.06 2.27 -17.86
N PRO A 50 10.66 1.19 -18.39
CA PRO A 50 12.09 1.13 -18.63
C PRO A 50 12.64 2.35 -19.41
N LEU A 51 11.76 3.01 -20.17
CA LEU A 51 11.98 4.29 -20.83
C LEU A 51 12.31 5.46 -19.87
N ASP A 52 11.63 5.55 -18.71
CA ASP A 52 11.86 6.60 -17.72
C ASP A 52 13.22 6.44 -17.01
N ILE A 53 13.62 5.18 -16.77
CA ILE A 53 14.96 4.86 -16.25
C ILE A 53 16.04 5.24 -17.26
N ALA A 54 15.82 4.95 -18.55
CA ALA A 54 16.73 5.32 -19.63
C ALA A 54 16.85 6.85 -19.77
N LYS A 55 15.73 7.57 -19.69
CA LYS A 55 15.67 9.04 -19.76
C LYS A 55 16.42 9.70 -18.61
N ALA A 56 16.28 9.18 -17.39
CA ALA A 56 16.97 9.68 -16.21
C ALA A 56 18.50 9.47 -16.28
N ARG A 57 18.97 8.43 -16.97
CA ARG A 57 20.42 8.19 -17.19
C ARG A 57 20.98 9.02 -18.33
N TYR A 58 20.20 9.22 -19.39
CA TYR A 58 20.54 10.17 -20.46
C TYR A 58 20.67 11.60 -19.91
N ALA A 59 19.75 12.05 -19.05
CA ALA A 59 19.82 13.36 -18.40
C ALA A 59 21.02 13.52 -17.45
N ARG A 60 21.51 12.42 -16.89
CA ARG A 60 22.76 12.38 -16.09
C ARG A 60 24.03 12.30 -16.95
N GLY A 61 23.89 12.12 -18.27
CA GLY A 61 25.02 11.96 -19.19
C GLY A 61 25.73 10.61 -19.09
N GLU A 62 25.14 9.65 -18.38
CA GLU A 62 25.69 8.29 -18.21
C GLU A 62 25.50 7.41 -19.45
N ILE A 63 24.56 7.80 -20.33
CA ILE A 63 24.18 7.05 -21.54
C ILE A 63 24.16 8.01 -22.73
N THR A 64 24.78 7.60 -23.82
CA THR A 64 24.83 8.35 -25.09
C THR A 64 23.49 8.29 -25.83
N ARG A 65 23.23 9.25 -26.72
CA ARG A 65 21.96 9.36 -27.46
C ARG A 65 21.65 8.09 -28.27
N GLU A 66 22.68 7.44 -28.80
CA GLU A 66 22.58 6.22 -29.60
C GLU A 66 22.07 5.03 -28.76
N GLN A 67 22.53 4.91 -27.51
CA GLN A 67 22.08 3.87 -26.58
C GLN A 67 20.65 4.13 -26.09
N TYR A 68 20.25 5.40 -25.94
CA TYR A 68 18.88 5.77 -25.61
C TYR A 68 17.90 5.42 -26.75
N GLU A 69 18.29 5.66 -28.01
CA GLU A 69 17.46 5.31 -29.17
C GLU A 69 17.32 3.80 -29.36
N GLN A 70 18.37 3.01 -29.10
CA GLN A 70 18.29 1.55 -29.11
C GLN A 70 17.29 1.03 -28.06
N LEU A 71 17.40 1.52 -26.81
CA LEU A 71 16.47 1.12 -25.74
C LEU A 71 15.03 1.53 -26.07
N ARG A 72 14.83 2.73 -26.65
CA ARG A 72 13.50 3.20 -27.06
C ARG A 72 12.88 2.33 -28.15
N ASN A 73 13.67 1.85 -29.10
CA ASN A 73 13.17 1.02 -30.21
C ASN A 73 12.90 -0.43 -29.81
N ASP A 74 13.59 -0.95 -28.80
CA ASP A 74 13.43 -2.33 -28.31
C ASP A 74 12.19 -2.50 -27.40
N LEU A 75 11.68 -1.38 -26.86
CA LEU A 75 10.54 -1.32 -25.93
C LEU A 75 9.20 -0.93 -26.58
N VAL A 76 9.15 -0.77 -27.91
CA VAL A 76 7.94 -0.45 -28.70
C VAL A 76 7.35 -1.70 -29.34
#